data_AF-A0AAD9EXC9-F1
#
_entry.id   AF-A0AAD9EXC9-F1
#
_cell.length_a   1.000
_cell.length_b   1.000
_cell.length_c   1.000
_cell.angle_alpha   90.00
_cell.angle_beta   90.00
_cell.angle_gamma   90.00
#
_symmetry.space_group_name_H-M   'P 1'
#
loop_
_entity.id
_entity.type
_entity.pdbx_description
1 polymer ?
#
loop_
_entity_poly.entity_id
_entity_poly.type
_entity_poly.pdbx_seq_one_letter_code
_entity_poly.pdbx_strand_id
1 'polypeptide(L)'
;MSFMFFFLFHFCSLSFRAGTITTAEALYTMTFTHRVEGRYVTVRIPGEGKVLTLCEVEVYGYHAPTEENLAIQGKAAQSSLYSFYSPYYAIDGSRDSKFDDGSKITNRYRVPERINGAEIRIGDSLVNNGADNPRFAVITSIPSGETAEFQVPNGMDGRYVYIGITGRQEYLTLCEVEVFGSALD
;
A
#
# COMPACT_ATOMS: atom_id res chain seq x y z
N MET A 1 -22.01 -1.51 -6.54
CA MET A 1 -21.45 -0.28 -5.95
C MET A 1 -19.95 -0.43 -5.76
N SER A 2 -19.21 0.68 -5.83
CA SER A 2 -17.75 0.74 -5.72
C SER A 2 -17.33 2.02 -5.01
N PHE A 3 -16.21 1.96 -4.29
CA PHE A 3 -15.53 3.09 -3.68
C PHE A 3 -14.22 3.34 -4.41
N MET A 4 -13.91 4.60 -4.63
CA MET A 4 -12.62 5.05 -5.17
C MET A 4 -12.05 6.09 -4.21
N PHE A 5 -10.81 5.87 -3.81
CA PHE A 5 -10.08 6.75 -2.92
C PHE A 5 -8.84 7.31 -3.61
N PHE A 6 -8.47 8.53 -3.23
CA PHE A 6 -7.43 9.32 -3.89
C PHE A 6 -6.22 9.51 -2.96
N PHE A 7 -5.11 8.80 -3.23
CA PHE A 7 -3.94 8.65 -2.35
C PHE A 7 -2.67 8.33 -3.17
N LEU A 8 -1.49 8.90 -2.87
CA LEU A 8 -0.26 8.67 -3.66
C LEU A 8 0.84 7.97 -2.83
N PHE A 9 0.91 6.62 -2.79
CA PHE A 9 1.84 5.91 -1.86
C PHE A 9 2.36 4.52 -2.33
N HIS A 10 3.47 4.04 -1.73
CA HIS A 10 4.14 2.73 -1.97
C HIS A 10 4.30 1.90 -0.65
N PHE A 11 4.45 0.56 -0.67
CA PHE A 11 4.40 -0.31 0.55
C PHE A 11 5.72 -1.06 0.86
N CYS A 12 6.09 -1.26 2.14
CA CYS A 12 7.48 -1.66 2.51
C CYS A 12 7.67 -2.25 3.98
N SER A 13 8.21 -3.50 4.14
CA SER A 13 8.85 -4.19 5.33
C SER A 13 10.38 -4.65 5.30
N LEU A 14 11.02 -4.69 6.47
CA LEU A 14 12.46 -4.71 6.86
C LEU A 14 13.63 -5.40 6.08
N SER A 15 14.77 -4.66 6.15
CA SER A 15 16.23 -4.91 6.03
C SER A 15 16.82 -6.28 5.66
N PHE A 16 17.70 -6.26 4.64
CA PHE A 16 18.53 -7.38 4.20
C PHE A 16 19.93 -6.93 3.75
N ARG A 17 20.90 -7.85 3.69
CA ARG A 17 22.23 -7.58 3.13
C ARG A 17 22.09 -7.31 1.63
N ALA A 18 22.26 -6.05 1.23
CA ALA A 18 21.85 -5.59 -0.09
C ALA A 18 22.71 -6.14 -1.26
N GLY A 19 24.02 -6.31 -1.09
CA GLY A 19 24.87 -6.92 -2.14
C GLY A 19 26.37 -6.94 -1.84
N THR A 20 27.19 -7.35 -2.83
CA THR A 20 28.67 -7.35 -2.79
C THR A 20 29.21 -6.82 -4.11
N ILE A 21 30.14 -5.87 -4.07
CA ILE A 21 30.82 -5.32 -5.25
C ILE A 21 32.03 -6.20 -5.56
N THR A 22 32.11 -6.75 -6.77
CA THR A 22 33.18 -7.67 -7.19
C THR A 22 34.13 -7.08 -8.23
N THR A 23 33.81 -5.92 -8.83
CA THR A 23 34.63 -5.24 -9.84
C THR A 23 34.87 -3.78 -9.47
N ALA A 24 36.08 -3.27 -9.79
CA ALA A 24 36.47 -1.89 -9.57
C ALA A 24 36.49 -1.15 -10.93
N GLU A 25 35.32 -0.93 -11.50
CA GLU A 25 35.15 -0.02 -12.63
C GLU A 25 34.89 1.40 -12.13
N ALA A 26 35.18 2.41 -12.96
CA ALA A 26 35.09 3.83 -12.59
C ALA A 26 33.68 4.28 -12.17
N LEU A 27 32.64 3.51 -12.52
CA LEU A 27 31.27 3.66 -12.04
C LEU A 27 30.66 2.27 -11.88
N TYR A 28 30.21 1.92 -10.68
CA TYR A 28 29.51 0.65 -10.40
C TYR A 28 28.11 0.94 -9.86
N THR A 29 27.09 0.49 -10.59
CA THR A 29 25.69 0.61 -10.17
C THR A 29 25.17 -0.75 -9.72
N MET A 30 24.64 -0.83 -8.49
CA MET A 30 23.99 -2.02 -7.95
C MET A 30 22.48 -1.80 -7.91
N THR A 31 21.74 -2.62 -8.64
CA THR A 31 20.27 -2.58 -8.64
C THR A 31 19.72 -3.69 -7.76
N PHE A 32 18.76 -3.36 -6.89
CA PHE A 32 18.07 -4.33 -6.07
C PHE A 32 16.73 -4.70 -6.70
N THR A 33 16.49 -5.99 -6.92
CA THR A 33 15.20 -6.53 -7.39
C THR A 33 14.27 -6.92 -6.25
N HIS A 34 14.84 -7.05 -5.05
CA HIS A 34 14.12 -7.29 -3.81
C HIS A 34 14.22 -6.06 -2.93
N ARG A 35 13.26 -5.93 -2.02
CA ARG A 35 13.19 -4.74 -1.20
C ARG A 35 14.34 -4.67 -0.20
N VAL A 36 14.94 -3.49 -0.11
CA VAL A 36 16.03 -3.17 0.80
C VAL A 36 15.63 -1.92 1.57
N GLU A 37 15.53 -2.05 2.88
CA GLU A 37 15.17 -0.96 3.78
C GLU A 37 16.24 -0.78 4.85
N GLY A 38 16.59 0.47 5.14
CA GLY A 38 17.55 0.78 6.18
C GLY A 38 17.71 2.28 6.35
N ARG A 39 18.01 2.69 7.59
CA ARG A 39 18.32 4.09 7.92
C ARG A 39 19.73 4.49 7.51
N TYR A 40 20.63 3.51 7.42
CA TYR A 40 22.04 3.73 7.16
C TYR A 40 22.51 2.77 6.07
N VAL A 41 23.37 3.27 5.17
CA VAL A 41 24.09 2.46 4.19
C VAL A 41 25.53 2.30 4.68
N THR A 42 25.97 1.06 4.87
CA THR A 42 27.33 0.75 5.32
C THR A 42 28.14 0.14 4.17
N VAL A 43 29.18 0.84 3.72
CA VAL A 43 30.16 0.32 2.76
C VAL A 43 31.36 -0.21 3.53
N ARG A 44 31.72 -1.49 3.34
CA ARG A 44 32.87 -2.11 4.02
C ARG A 44 33.69 -2.98 3.07
N ILE A 45 35.01 -2.91 3.22
CA ILE A 45 35.94 -3.87 2.62
C ILE A 45 36.37 -4.86 3.73
N PRO A 46 35.96 -6.13 3.66
CA PRO A 46 36.38 -7.11 4.65
C PRO A 46 37.86 -7.51 4.47
N GLY A 47 38.56 -7.78 5.58
CA GLY A 47 39.96 -8.21 5.61
C GLY A 47 40.91 -7.18 6.25
N GLU A 48 42.07 -7.64 6.69
CA GLU A 48 43.09 -6.80 7.34
C GLU A 48 44.01 -6.11 6.32
N GLY A 49 44.53 -4.93 6.69
CA GLY A 49 45.46 -4.17 5.85
C GLY A 49 44.85 -3.59 4.57
N LYS A 50 43.53 -3.45 4.50
CA LYS A 50 42.81 -2.87 3.37
C LYS A 50 42.49 -1.39 3.60
N VAL A 51 42.54 -0.60 2.54
CA VAL A 51 42.13 0.82 2.54
C VAL A 51 40.94 0.96 1.61
N LEU A 52 39.85 1.52 2.12
CA LEU A 52 38.65 1.86 1.34
C LEU A 52 38.71 3.36 0.98
N THR A 53 38.71 3.65 -0.32
CA THR A 53 38.61 5.02 -0.84
C THR A 53 37.39 5.11 -1.75
N LEU A 54 36.53 6.08 -1.51
CA LEU A 54 35.30 6.33 -2.29
C LEU A 54 35.29 7.80 -2.69
N CYS A 55 35.00 8.08 -3.96
CA CYS A 55 34.85 9.45 -4.46
C CYS A 55 33.44 9.97 -4.22
N GLU A 56 32.44 9.14 -4.51
CA GLU A 56 31.03 9.48 -4.38
C GLU A 56 30.22 8.21 -4.13
N VAL A 57 29.15 8.33 -3.33
CA VAL A 57 28.19 7.25 -3.07
C VAL A 57 26.80 7.85 -3.19
N GLU A 58 26.10 7.48 -4.25
CA GLU A 58 24.70 7.87 -4.46
C GLU A 58 23.79 6.72 -4.02
N VAL A 59 22.78 7.05 -3.21
CA VAL A 59 21.76 6.10 -2.77
C VAL A 59 20.43 6.60 -3.27
N TYR A 60 19.83 5.85 -4.18
CA TYR A 60 18.51 6.14 -4.75
C TYR A 60 17.45 5.29 -4.05
N GLY A 61 16.36 5.92 -3.63
CA GLY A 61 15.24 5.28 -2.95
C GLY A 61 14.19 6.29 -2.53
N TYR A 62 13.18 5.82 -1.81
CA TYR A 62 12.11 6.62 -1.22
C TYR A 62 12.07 6.38 0.29
N HIS A 63 11.42 7.27 1.03
CA HIS A 63 11.22 7.10 2.47
C HIS A 63 10.50 5.78 2.77
N ALA A 64 10.89 5.04 3.80
CA ALA A 64 10.12 3.86 4.21
C ALA A 64 8.71 4.29 4.65
N PRO A 65 7.68 3.42 4.48
CA PRO A 65 6.34 3.68 4.94
C PRO A 65 6.32 4.06 6.39
N THR A 66 5.50 5.05 6.71
CA THR A 66 5.15 5.37 8.08
C THR A 66 4.00 4.48 8.54
N GLU A 67 3.89 4.24 9.85
CA GLU A 67 2.70 3.62 10.49
C GLU A 67 1.46 4.57 10.47
N GLU A 68 1.51 5.63 9.69
CA GLU A 68 0.43 6.60 9.55
C GLU A 68 -0.59 6.13 8.51
N ASN A 69 -1.88 6.24 8.85
CA ASN A 69 -2.96 5.98 7.90
C ASN A 69 -3.06 7.14 6.90
N LEU A 70 -2.57 6.90 5.69
CA LEU A 70 -2.55 7.88 4.62
C LEU A 70 -3.94 8.08 4.01
N ALA A 71 -4.88 7.18 4.30
CA ALA A 71 -6.25 7.32 3.85
C ALA A 71 -6.93 8.58 4.40
N ILE A 72 -6.51 9.05 5.58
CA ILE A 72 -7.08 10.23 6.24
C ILE A 72 -6.78 11.52 5.46
N GLN A 73 -5.68 11.56 4.69
CA GLN A 73 -5.23 12.78 4.01
C GLN A 73 -5.87 12.99 2.64
N GLY A 74 -6.53 11.98 2.09
CA GLY A 74 -7.09 12.04 0.74
C GLY A 74 -8.59 12.27 0.71
N LYS A 75 -9.20 11.89 -0.42
CA LYS A 75 -10.64 12.07 -0.66
C LYS A 75 -11.26 10.73 -1.01
N ALA A 76 -12.44 10.47 -0.48
CA ALA A 76 -13.23 9.28 -0.79
C ALA A 76 -14.40 9.63 -1.71
N ALA A 77 -14.66 8.80 -2.70
CA ALA A 77 -15.82 8.87 -3.60
C ALA A 77 -16.46 7.48 -3.73
N GLN A 78 -17.76 7.42 -4.04
CA GLN A 78 -18.46 6.16 -4.32
C GLN A 78 -19.34 6.28 -5.56
N SER A 79 -19.53 5.16 -6.29
CA SER A 79 -20.30 5.14 -7.54
C SER A 79 -21.80 5.39 -7.37
N SER A 80 -22.35 5.16 -6.17
CA SER A 80 -23.69 5.62 -5.80
C SER A 80 -23.81 5.77 -4.28
N LEU A 81 -24.62 6.71 -3.81
CA LEU A 81 -24.92 6.89 -2.39
C LEU A 81 -26.08 5.97 -2.00
N TYR A 82 -25.93 5.20 -0.91
CA TYR A 82 -27.09 4.60 -0.22
C TYR A 82 -27.41 5.41 1.02
N SER A 83 -28.47 6.22 0.96
CA SER A 83 -28.93 7.05 2.08
C SER A 83 -27.84 8.02 2.58
N PHE A 84 -27.74 8.26 3.89
CA PHE A 84 -26.82 9.23 4.51
C PHE A 84 -25.35 8.77 4.63
N TYR A 85 -24.99 7.60 4.07
CA TYR A 85 -23.62 7.07 4.17
C TYR A 85 -22.70 7.80 3.18
N SER A 86 -22.06 8.86 3.66
CA SER A 86 -21.00 9.58 2.95
C SER A 86 -19.76 8.70 2.77
N PRO A 87 -19.09 8.70 1.61
CA PRO A 87 -17.84 7.96 1.42
C PRO A 87 -16.71 8.45 2.35
N TYR A 88 -16.84 9.65 2.92
CA TYR A 88 -15.91 10.18 3.92
C TYR A 88 -15.77 9.27 5.15
N TYR A 89 -16.85 8.58 5.57
CA TYR A 89 -16.81 7.70 6.74
C TYR A 89 -15.90 6.49 6.57
N ALA A 90 -15.50 6.14 5.35
CA ALA A 90 -14.58 5.03 5.13
C ALA A 90 -13.10 5.45 5.29
N ILE A 91 -12.80 6.73 5.59
CA ILE A 91 -11.44 7.24 5.72
C ILE A 91 -11.32 8.26 6.87
N ASP A 92 -12.29 8.27 7.79
CA ASP A 92 -12.37 9.31 8.83
C ASP A 92 -11.47 9.04 10.04
N GLY A 93 -10.74 7.91 10.03
CA GLY A 93 -9.85 7.49 11.10
C GLY A 93 -10.58 6.88 12.28
N SER A 94 -11.90 6.69 12.21
CA SER A 94 -12.73 6.15 13.29
C SER A 94 -12.94 4.64 13.14
N ARG A 95 -12.00 3.88 13.69
CA ARG A 95 -12.13 2.42 13.82
C ARG A 95 -12.89 2.06 15.08
N ASP A 96 -14.21 2.00 15.04
CA ASP A 96 -15.00 1.42 16.16
C ASP A 96 -14.80 -0.13 16.28
N SER A 97 -13.55 -0.60 16.19
CA SER A 97 -12.91 -1.84 16.68
C SER A 97 -11.39 -1.82 16.31
N LYS A 98 -10.51 -2.20 17.24
CA LYS A 98 -9.08 -1.80 17.41
C LYS A 98 -8.00 -2.42 16.47
N PHE A 99 -6.83 -1.74 16.46
CA PHE A 99 -5.47 -1.88 15.80
C PHE A 99 -4.88 -3.30 15.56
N ASP A 100 -3.98 -3.61 14.59
CA ASP A 100 -2.75 -2.98 14.00
C ASP A 100 -2.46 -3.37 12.51
N ASP A 101 -1.60 -2.59 11.82
CA ASP A 101 -0.94 -2.59 10.46
C ASP A 101 -1.56 -3.15 9.15
N GLY A 102 -1.19 -2.55 8.00
CA GLY A 102 -1.53 -2.94 6.61
C GLY A 102 -2.83 -2.33 6.03
N SER A 103 -3.10 -2.47 4.72
CA SER A 103 -4.35 -1.91 4.16
C SER A 103 -5.53 -2.61 4.81
N LYS A 104 -6.20 -1.90 5.71
CA LYS A 104 -7.19 -2.50 6.60
C LYS A 104 -8.57 -2.11 6.15
N ILE A 105 -9.44 -3.10 6.04
CA ILE A 105 -10.83 -2.90 5.70
C ILE A 105 -11.67 -3.45 6.84
N THR A 106 -12.40 -2.56 7.52
CA THR A 106 -13.36 -2.94 8.54
C THR A 106 -14.72 -3.18 7.90
N ASN A 107 -15.26 -4.39 8.11
CA ASN A 107 -16.54 -4.78 7.55
C ASN A 107 -17.71 -4.34 8.43
N ARG A 108 -18.88 -4.16 7.81
CA ARG A 108 -20.11 -3.83 8.52
C ARG A 108 -20.56 -4.97 9.44
N TYR A 109 -21.08 -4.61 10.62
CA TYR A 109 -21.68 -5.57 11.54
C TYR A 109 -22.90 -6.31 10.96
N ARG A 110 -23.77 -5.61 10.22
CA ARG A 110 -24.97 -6.19 9.60
C ARG A 110 -24.70 -6.57 8.14
N VAL A 111 -24.99 -7.82 7.78
CA VAL A 111 -24.84 -8.39 6.41
C VAL A 111 -23.38 -8.42 5.92
N PRO A 112 -22.43 -9.00 6.71
CA PRO A 112 -21.00 -8.98 6.39
C PRO A 112 -20.65 -9.67 5.07
N GLU A 113 -21.46 -10.63 4.61
CA GLU A 113 -21.24 -11.42 3.40
C GLU A 113 -21.29 -10.59 2.11
N ARG A 114 -21.83 -9.36 2.14
CA ARG A 114 -21.90 -8.49 0.97
C ARG A 114 -20.53 -8.14 0.39
N ILE A 115 -19.51 -8.04 1.25
CA ILE A 115 -18.14 -7.71 0.83
C ILE A 115 -17.46 -8.86 0.08
N ASN A 116 -18.00 -10.09 0.19
CA ASN A 116 -17.38 -11.27 -0.40
C ASN A 116 -17.28 -11.14 -1.92
N GLY A 117 -16.07 -11.25 -2.45
CA GLY A 117 -15.74 -11.05 -3.86
C GLY A 117 -15.42 -9.61 -4.25
N ALA A 118 -15.33 -8.68 -3.29
CA ALA A 118 -14.82 -7.34 -3.57
C ALA A 118 -13.34 -7.40 -3.96
N GLU A 119 -12.97 -6.64 -4.98
CA GLU A 119 -11.60 -6.55 -5.48
C GLU A 119 -10.95 -5.27 -4.98
N ILE A 120 -9.66 -5.35 -4.63
CA ILE A 120 -8.84 -4.20 -4.27
C ILE A 120 -7.80 -3.97 -5.37
N ARG A 121 -7.76 -2.74 -5.88
CA ARG A 121 -6.93 -2.34 -7.03
C ARG A 121 -6.20 -1.05 -6.72
N ILE A 122 -4.98 -0.90 -7.24
CA ILE A 122 -4.12 0.27 -7.05
C ILE A 122 -3.55 0.69 -8.40
N GLY A 123 -3.59 1.98 -8.71
CA GLY A 123 -2.93 2.54 -9.89
C GLY A 123 -3.28 4.01 -10.14
N ASP A 124 -2.78 4.55 -11.25
CA ASP A 124 -2.93 5.98 -11.62
C ASP A 124 -4.02 6.23 -12.66
N SER A 125 -4.70 5.20 -13.14
CA SER A 125 -5.75 5.37 -14.15
C SER A 125 -7.09 5.68 -13.50
N LEU A 126 -7.80 6.67 -14.06
CA LEU A 126 -9.21 6.92 -13.76
C LEU A 126 -10.15 6.29 -14.81
N VAL A 127 -9.62 5.57 -15.80
CA VAL A 127 -10.45 4.81 -16.74
C VAL A 127 -11.34 3.87 -15.95
N ASN A 128 -12.64 3.88 -16.28
CA ASN A 128 -13.66 3.12 -15.56
C ASN A 128 -13.66 3.37 -14.04
N ASN A 129 -13.40 4.62 -13.62
CA ASN A 129 -13.26 5.01 -12.21
C ASN A 129 -12.19 4.19 -11.47
N GLY A 130 -11.11 3.83 -12.15
CA GLY A 130 -10.00 3.07 -11.57
C GLY A 130 -10.27 1.57 -11.42
N ALA A 131 -11.42 1.06 -11.86
CA ALA A 131 -11.72 -0.37 -11.85
C ALA A 131 -10.79 -1.18 -12.77
N ASP A 132 -10.16 -0.52 -13.74
CA ASP A 132 -9.23 -1.15 -14.68
C ASP A 132 -7.78 -1.13 -14.16
N ASN A 133 -7.53 -0.50 -13.00
CA ASN A 133 -6.21 -0.53 -12.36
C ASN A 133 -5.82 -1.98 -11.97
N PRO A 134 -4.51 -2.28 -11.89
CA PRO A 134 -4.00 -3.57 -11.45
C PRO A 134 -4.64 -4.02 -10.12
N ARG A 135 -5.12 -5.27 -10.11
CA ARG A 135 -5.71 -5.93 -8.93
C ARG A 135 -4.62 -6.64 -8.14
N PHE A 136 -4.58 -6.38 -6.83
CA PHE A 136 -3.63 -7.04 -5.94
C PHE A 136 -4.29 -7.97 -4.93
N ALA A 137 -5.57 -7.76 -4.60
CA ALA A 137 -6.30 -8.60 -3.65
C ALA A 137 -7.77 -8.79 -4.03
N VAL A 138 -8.33 -9.89 -3.52
CA VAL A 138 -9.77 -10.20 -3.54
C VAL A 138 -10.18 -10.54 -2.12
N ILE A 139 -11.22 -9.87 -1.63
CA ILE A 139 -11.79 -10.11 -0.31
C ILE A 139 -12.65 -11.36 -0.38
N THR A 140 -12.18 -12.46 0.20
CA THR A 140 -12.94 -13.72 0.25
C THR A 140 -14.10 -13.59 1.24
N SER A 141 -13.79 -13.19 2.47
CA SER A 141 -14.74 -12.80 3.49
C SER A 141 -14.04 -11.98 4.58
N ILE A 142 -14.81 -11.12 5.24
CA ILE A 142 -14.42 -10.47 6.49
C ILE A 142 -15.58 -10.68 7.46
N PRO A 143 -15.37 -11.25 8.65
CA PRO A 143 -16.47 -11.44 9.59
C PRO A 143 -17.11 -10.12 10.02
N SER A 144 -18.28 -10.22 10.65
CA SER A 144 -19.05 -9.09 11.13
C SER A 144 -18.23 -8.19 12.07
N GLY A 145 -18.04 -6.92 11.69
CA GLY A 145 -17.32 -5.94 12.50
C GLY A 145 -15.80 -6.16 12.57
N GLU A 146 -15.27 -7.18 11.90
CA GLU A 146 -13.84 -7.46 11.91
C GLU A 146 -13.10 -6.62 10.85
N THR A 147 -11.80 -6.52 11.05
CA THR A 147 -10.88 -5.84 10.15
C THR A 147 -9.97 -6.88 9.49
N ALA A 148 -9.90 -6.87 8.16
CA ALA A 148 -8.94 -7.68 7.43
C ALA A 148 -7.80 -6.82 6.89
N GLU A 149 -6.59 -7.36 6.98
CA GLU A 149 -5.37 -6.75 6.49
C GLU A 149 -4.96 -7.38 5.15
N PHE A 150 -4.61 -6.52 4.18
CA PHE A 150 -4.14 -6.96 2.86
C PHE A 150 -2.73 -6.44 2.58
N GLN A 151 -1.80 -7.37 2.39
CA GLN A 151 -0.41 -7.10 2.06
C GLN A 151 -0.23 -6.94 0.55
N VAL A 152 0.41 -5.85 0.13
CA VAL A 152 0.67 -5.56 -1.29
C VAL A 152 1.95 -6.28 -1.74
N PRO A 153 1.87 -7.25 -2.67
CA PRO A 153 3.05 -7.97 -3.13
C PRO A 153 3.97 -7.06 -3.96
N ASN A 154 5.26 -7.04 -3.62
CA ASN A 154 6.34 -6.28 -4.28
C ASN A 154 6.23 -4.75 -4.25
N GLY A 155 5.28 -4.19 -3.49
CA GLY A 155 4.96 -2.77 -3.56
C GLY A 155 4.27 -2.42 -4.87
N MET A 156 3.25 -1.56 -4.80
CA MET A 156 2.55 -1.06 -5.97
C MET A 156 2.46 0.45 -5.87
N ASP A 157 2.79 1.11 -6.96
CA ASP A 157 2.60 2.54 -7.11
C ASP A 157 1.20 2.82 -7.62
N GLY A 158 0.57 3.85 -7.05
CA GLY A 158 -0.68 4.35 -7.58
C GLY A 158 -1.24 5.52 -6.79
N ARG A 159 -1.94 6.38 -7.52
CA ARG A 159 -2.68 7.52 -7.01
C ARG A 159 -4.10 7.17 -6.54
N TYR A 160 -4.62 6.02 -6.95
CA TYR A 160 -6.00 5.64 -6.69
C TYR A 160 -6.08 4.24 -6.12
N VAL A 161 -6.82 4.11 -5.02
CA VAL A 161 -7.24 2.82 -4.46
C VAL A 161 -8.71 2.61 -4.83
N TYR A 162 -9.00 1.53 -5.52
CA TYR A 162 -10.36 1.14 -5.90
C TYR A 162 -10.77 -0.10 -5.13
N ILE A 163 -11.97 -0.06 -4.55
CA ILE A 163 -12.62 -1.20 -3.90
C ILE A 163 -14.00 -1.38 -4.51
N GLY A 164 -14.25 -2.53 -5.14
CA GLY A 164 -15.52 -2.75 -5.81
C GLY A 164 -15.84 -4.21 -6.04
N ILE A 165 -17.13 -4.52 -6.13
CA ILE A 165 -17.62 -5.85 -6.49
C ILE A 165 -17.88 -5.86 -7.99
N THR A 166 -17.16 -6.72 -8.71
CA THR A 166 -17.36 -6.95 -10.14
C THR A 166 -18.19 -8.22 -10.38
N GLY A 167 -18.93 -8.27 -11.49
CA GLY A 167 -19.68 -9.47 -11.89
C GLY A 167 -21.05 -9.70 -11.23
N ARG A 168 -21.47 -8.87 -10.25
CA ARG A 168 -22.86 -8.87 -9.75
C ARG A 168 -23.31 -7.48 -9.25
N GLN A 169 -24.63 -7.26 -9.23
CA GLN A 169 -25.21 -6.09 -8.57
C GLN A 169 -25.28 -6.34 -7.07
N GLU A 170 -24.46 -5.62 -6.30
CA GLU A 170 -24.43 -5.73 -4.84
C GLU A 170 -24.12 -4.38 -4.19
N TYR A 171 -24.58 -4.23 -2.95
CA TYR A 171 -24.23 -3.10 -2.09
C TYR A 171 -22.88 -3.35 -1.43
N LEU A 172 -21.90 -2.51 -1.72
CA LEU A 172 -20.65 -2.48 -0.98
C LEU A 172 -20.80 -1.51 0.19
N THR A 173 -20.45 -1.95 1.40
CA THR A 173 -20.42 -1.08 2.58
C THR A 173 -19.11 -1.33 3.31
N LEU A 174 -18.34 -0.28 3.50
CA LEU A 174 -17.07 -0.29 4.20
C LEU A 174 -17.22 0.59 5.43
N CYS A 175 -16.78 0.11 6.59
CA CYS A 175 -16.82 0.89 7.82
C CYS A 175 -15.59 1.77 7.95
N GLU A 176 -14.42 1.24 7.61
CA GLU A 176 -13.17 1.99 7.58
C GLU A 176 -12.24 1.35 6.56
N VAL A 177 -11.45 2.19 5.89
CA VAL A 177 -10.37 1.81 4.97
C VAL A 177 -9.12 2.57 5.39
N GLU A 178 -8.11 1.82 5.75
CA GLU A 178 -6.78 2.36 6.04
C GLU A 178 -5.83 1.98 4.92
N VAL A 179 -4.95 2.91 4.56
CA VAL A 179 -3.90 2.70 3.56
C VAL A 179 -2.59 3.17 4.17
N PHE A 180 -1.60 2.28 4.21
CA PHE A 180 -0.28 2.55 4.78
C PHE A 180 0.78 2.44 3.71
N GLY A 181 1.75 3.33 3.70
CA GLY A 181 2.72 3.40 2.63
C GLY A 181 3.68 4.57 2.77
N SER A 182 4.48 4.78 1.74
CA SER A 182 5.48 5.84 1.65
C SER A 182 5.14 6.77 0.50
N ALA A 183 5.27 8.07 0.72
CA ALA A 183 5.22 9.05 -0.35
C ALA A 183 6.42 8.87 -1.29
N LEU A 184 6.20 9.12 -2.58
CA LEU A 184 7.25 9.25 -3.58
C LEU A 184 7.56 10.74 -3.73
N ASP A 185 8.82 11.12 -3.52
CA ASP A 185 9.33 12.50 -3.65
C ASP A 185 9.60 12.90 -5.12
#